data_AF-A0AAE4RV70-F1
#
_entry.id   AF-A0AAE4RV70-F1
#
_cell.length_a   1.000
_cell.length_b   1.000
_cell.length_c   1.000
_cell.angle_alpha   90.00
_cell.angle_beta   90.00
_cell.angle_gamma   90.00
#
_symmetry.space_group_name_H-M   'P 1'
#
loop_
_entity.id
_entity.type
_entity.pdbx_description
1 polymer ?
#
loop_
_entity_poly.entity_id
_entity_poly.type
_entity_poly.pdbx_seq_one_letter_code
_entity_poly.pdbx_strand_id
1 'polypeptide(L)'
;MPNENNLLPEHAQLAAVLDNPEAIKSIKEPTEKMQIAAVQKKPELVRLFTNTTEKVQLSAVIAFPESVLLMQAPSPLACFTAVERDVQGGPAAHNRYSGRSPEAGIPDEGEQETPENRIRKP
;
A
#
# COMPACT_ATOMS: atom_id res chain seq x y z
N MET A 1 18.12 -22.73 6.50
CA MET A 1 17.01 -22.70 7.46
C MET A 1 16.28 -21.38 7.25
N PRO A 2 15.02 -21.31 6.78
CA PRO A 2 14.29 -20.06 6.78
C PRO A 2 13.70 -19.81 8.18
N ASN A 3 13.66 -18.55 8.55
CA ASN A 3 13.64 -18.09 9.94
C ASN A 3 12.22 -18.14 10.53
N GLU A 4 12.11 -18.65 11.74
CA GLU A 4 10.86 -18.95 12.47
C GLU A 4 10.11 -17.71 13.02
N ASN A 5 10.05 -16.61 12.27
CA ASN A 5 9.22 -15.44 12.62
C ASN A 5 7.90 -15.44 11.84
N ASN A 6 7.16 -16.56 11.92
CA ASN A 6 5.87 -16.76 11.26
C ASN A 6 4.72 -16.03 11.98
N LEU A 7 4.75 -14.70 11.98
CA LEU A 7 3.57 -13.85 12.24
C LEU A 7 2.87 -13.60 10.90
N LEU A 8 2.21 -14.63 10.35
CA LEU A 8 1.46 -14.61 9.09
C LEU A 8 2.27 -14.29 7.81
N PRO A 9 1.96 -14.92 6.66
CA PRO A 9 2.52 -14.52 5.36
C PRO A 9 2.28 -13.03 5.07
N GLU A 10 3.17 -12.37 4.32
CA GLU A 10 3.03 -10.95 3.94
C GLU A 10 1.63 -10.64 3.39
N HIS A 11 1.08 -11.54 2.58
CA HIS A 11 -0.27 -11.43 2.03
C HIS A 11 -1.36 -11.41 3.11
N ALA A 12 -1.22 -12.22 4.17
CA ALA A 12 -2.17 -12.26 5.28
C ALA A 12 -2.03 -11.03 6.19
N GLN A 13 -0.82 -10.52 6.40
CA GLN A 13 -0.60 -9.24 7.08
C GLN A 13 -1.24 -8.07 6.31
N LEU A 14 -1.06 -8.03 4.99
CA LEU A 14 -1.67 -7.02 4.13
C LEU A 14 -3.20 -7.12 4.16
N ALA A 15 -3.75 -8.33 4.10
CA ALA A 15 -5.19 -8.55 4.24
C ALA A 15 -5.72 -8.06 5.60
N ALA A 16 -4.99 -8.31 6.69
CA ALA A 16 -5.34 -7.80 8.02
C ALA A 16 -5.34 -6.27 8.08
N VAL A 17 -4.35 -5.60 7.46
CA VAL A 17 -4.30 -4.12 7.38
C VAL A 17 -5.44 -3.57 6.50
N LEU A 18 -5.76 -4.26 5.40
CA LEU A 18 -6.87 -3.90 4.54
C LEU A 18 -8.22 -4.04 5.25
N ASP A 19 -8.38 -5.02 6.14
CA ASP A 19 -9.59 -5.18 6.95
C ASP A 19 -9.63 -4.14 8.09
N ASN A 20 -8.57 -4.11 8.90
CA ASN A 20 -8.38 -3.20 10.02
C ASN A 20 -7.04 -2.44 9.91
N PRO A 21 -7.03 -1.14 9.57
CA PRO A 21 -5.79 -0.39 9.39
C PRO A 21 -4.94 -0.30 10.66
N GLU A 22 -5.53 -0.46 11.85
CA GLU A 22 -4.82 -0.51 13.14
C GLU A 22 -3.91 -1.75 13.29
N ALA A 23 -4.18 -2.82 12.53
CA ALA A 23 -3.36 -4.03 12.55
C ALA A 23 -1.90 -3.74 12.18
N ILE A 24 -1.63 -2.63 11.48
CA ILE A 24 -0.28 -2.22 11.13
C ILE A 24 0.63 -1.96 12.34
N LYS A 25 0.05 -1.60 13.49
CA LYS A 25 0.79 -1.41 14.76
C LYS A 25 1.44 -2.70 15.26
N SER A 26 0.89 -3.84 14.87
CA SER A 26 1.40 -5.17 15.25
C SER A 26 2.42 -5.72 14.26
N ILE A 27 2.65 -5.05 13.12
CA ILE A 27 3.61 -5.46 12.11
C ILE A 27 4.95 -4.78 12.41
N LYS A 28 6.00 -5.58 12.61
CA LYS A 28 7.33 -5.08 12.99
C LYS A 28 7.96 -4.21 11.90
N GLU A 29 7.83 -4.60 10.64
CA GLU A 29 8.40 -3.90 9.48
C GLU A 29 7.34 -3.83 8.37
N PRO A 30 6.38 -2.89 8.47
CA PRO A 30 5.30 -2.80 7.48
C PRO A 30 5.85 -2.33 6.14
N THR A 31 5.53 -3.08 5.08
CA THR A 31 5.95 -2.73 3.72
C THR A 31 5.26 -1.46 3.23
N GLU A 32 5.81 -0.79 2.21
CA GLU A 32 5.20 0.41 1.63
C GLU A 32 3.71 0.19 1.28
N LYS A 33 3.38 -0.99 0.72
CA LYS A 33 2.00 -1.34 0.36
C LYS A 33 1.07 -1.38 1.57
N MET A 34 1.54 -1.93 2.69
CA MET A 34 0.76 -1.96 3.94
C MET A 34 0.59 -0.57 4.51
N GLN A 35 1.64 0.25 4.51
CA GLN A 35 1.57 1.64 4.98
C GLN A 35 0.57 2.44 4.15
N ILE A 36 0.61 2.33 2.82
CA ILE A 36 -0.38 2.96 1.92
C ILE A 36 -1.80 2.50 2.24
N ALA A 37 -2.02 1.19 2.39
CA ALA A 37 -3.34 0.64 2.72
C ALA A 37 -3.87 1.19 4.05
N ALA A 38 -3.00 1.29 5.06
CA ALA A 38 -3.36 1.83 6.37
C ALA A 38 -3.72 3.31 6.30
N VAL A 39 -2.88 4.15 5.68
CA VAL A 39 -3.12 5.61 5.63
C VAL A 39 -4.26 6.01 4.69
N GLN A 40 -4.56 5.20 3.66
CA GLN A 40 -5.74 5.45 2.82
C GLN A 40 -7.05 5.30 3.62
N LYS A 41 -7.08 4.35 4.57
CA LYS A 41 -8.26 4.15 5.43
C LYS A 41 -8.25 5.04 6.67
N LYS A 42 -7.06 5.26 7.25
CA LYS A 42 -6.86 5.97 8.52
C LYS A 42 -5.62 6.86 8.41
N PRO A 43 -5.73 8.05 7.79
CA PRO A 43 -4.59 8.93 7.48
C PRO A 43 -3.75 9.30 8.69
N GLU A 44 -4.35 9.35 9.88
CA GLU A 44 -3.67 9.66 11.14
C GLU A 44 -2.63 8.63 11.55
N LEU A 45 -2.66 7.42 10.98
CA LEU A 45 -1.65 6.39 11.21
C LEU A 45 -0.29 6.75 10.59
N VAL A 46 -0.22 7.75 9.70
CA VAL A 46 1.06 8.22 9.14
C VAL A 46 2.05 8.64 10.23
N ARG A 47 1.56 9.08 11.40
CA ARG A 47 2.38 9.43 12.57
C ARG A 47 3.20 8.26 13.13
N LEU A 48 2.81 7.02 12.82
CA LEU A 48 3.46 5.81 13.33
C LEU A 48 4.72 5.45 12.56
N PHE A 49 4.89 6.00 11.36
CA PHE A 49 5.97 5.62 10.46
C PHE A 49 7.10 6.64 10.53
N THR A 50 8.31 6.16 10.79
CA THR A 50 9.53 6.95 10.68
C THR A 50 10.12 6.78 9.28
N ASN A 51 10.43 7.88 8.59
CA ASN A 51 10.95 7.90 7.20
C ASN A 51 9.99 7.28 6.16
N THR A 52 8.74 7.75 6.12
CA THR A 52 7.77 7.39 5.07
C THR A 52 8.23 7.85 3.69
N THR A 53 8.04 7.00 2.67
CA THR A 53 8.23 7.39 1.27
C THR A 53 7.24 8.48 0.88
N GLU A 54 7.60 9.31 -0.10
CA GLU A 54 6.72 10.38 -0.61
C GLU A 54 5.35 9.83 -1.03
N LYS A 55 5.29 8.59 -1.55
CA LYS A 55 4.04 7.94 -1.96
C LYS A 55 3.10 7.63 -0.80
N VAL A 56 3.63 7.19 0.35
CA VAL A 56 2.84 6.99 1.58
C VAL A 56 2.31 8.34 2.08
N GLN A 57 3.16 9.36 2.08
CA GLN A 57 2.80 10.71 2.50
C GLN A 57 1.68 11.29 1.62
N LEU A 58 1.82 11.21 0.29
CA LEU A 58 0.79 11.64 -0.64
C LEU A 58 -0.52 10.87 -0.47
N SER A 59 -0.45 9.56 -0.24
CA SER A 59 -1.65 8.75 0.03
C SER A 59 -2.42 9.25 1.26
N ALA A 60 -1.71 9.63 2.32
CA ALA A 60 -2.30 10.21 3.52
C ALA A 60 -2.90 11.60 3.24
N VAL A 61 -2.16 12.49 2.57
CA VAL A 61 -2.60 13.87 2.26
C VAL A 61 -3.80 13.89 1.31
N ILE A 62 -3.79 13.03 0.29
CA ILE A 62 -4.91 12.91 -0.65
C ILE A 62 -6.19 12.45 0.09
N ALA A 63 -6.05 11.54 1.06
CA ALA A 63 -7.18 11.06 1.85
C ALA A 63 -7.64 12.10 2.89
N PHE A 64 -6.71 12.80 3.53
CA PHE A 64 -6.99 13.86 4.49
C PHE A 64 -5.84 14.89 4.51
N PRO A 65 -6.03 16.11 3.96
CA PRO A 65 -4.97 17.10 3.82
C PRO A 65 -4.24 17.44 5.12
N GLU A 66 -4.97 17.56 6.23
CA GLU A 66 -4.39 17.88 7.56
C GLU A 66 -3.46 16.78 8.10
N SER A 67 -3.47 15.57 7.50
CA SER A 67 -2.53 14.49 7.88
C SER A 67 -1.06 14.89 7.68
N VAL A 68 -0.78 15.89 6.83
CA VAL A 68 0.56 16.48 6.67
C VAL A 68 1.13 16.98 8.00
N LEU A 69 0.28 17.47 8.91
CA LEU A 69 0.67 17.97 10.23
C LEU A 69 1.14 16.87 11.19
N LEU A 70 0.85 15.60 10.86
CA LEU A 70 1.20 14.44 11.67
C LEU A 70 2.52 13.79 11.22
N MET A 71 3.10 14.24 10.11
CA MET A 71 4.32 13.67 9.55
C MET A 71 5.55 14.29 10.22
N GLN A 72 6.57 13.48 10.48
CA GLN A 72 7.85 13.99 11.00
C GLN A 72 8.61 14.84 9.98
N ALA A 73 8.59 14.43 8.71
CA ALA A 73 9.28 15.09 7.61
C ALA A 73 8.43 15.00 6.33
N PRO A 74 7.39 15.84 6.19
CA PRO A 74 6.56 15.84 4.98
C PRO A 74 7.38 16.33 3.78
N SER A 75 7.17 15.70 2.63
CA SER A 75 7.82 16.08 1.38
C SER A 75 7.24 17.39 0.86
N PRO A 76 8.00 18.17 0.08
CA PRO A 76 7.48 19.39 -0.54
C PRO A 76 6.19 19.14 -1.35
N LEU A 77 6.11 18.00 -2.04
CA LEU A 77 4.93 17.62 -2.82
C LEU A 77 3.73 17.32 -1.91
N ALA A 78 3.94 16.65 -0.77
CA ALA A 78 2.90 16.41 0.23
C ALA A 78 2.36 17.73 0.81
N CYS A 79 3.25 18.67 1.15
CA CYS A 79 2.85 20.01 1.62
C CYS A 79 2.06 20.80 0.56
N PHE A 80 2.54 20.82 -0.68
CA PHE A 80 1.85 21.50 -1.78
C PHE A 80 0.46 20.90 -2.01
N THR A 81 0.36 19.57 -2.05
CA THR A 81 -0.90 18.86 -2.23
C THR A 81 -1.89 19.17 -1.11
N ALA A 82 -1.43 19.27 0.13
CA ALA A 82 -2.28 19.61 1.27
C ALA A 82 -2.91 21.00 1.11
N VAL A 83 -2.11 21.99 0.72
CA VAL A 83 -2.57 23.37 0.51
C VAL A 83 -3.51 23.47 -0.69
N GLU A 84 -3.21 22.80 -1.81
CA GLU A 84 -4.11 22.80 -2.95
C GLU A 84 -5.48 22.23 -2.62
N ARG A 85 -5.54 21.18 -1.78
CA ARG A 85 -6.80 20.53 -1.41
C ARG A 85 -7.61 21.37 -0.42
N ASP A 86 -6.94 22.11 0.46
CA ASP A 86 -7.58 23.05 1.39
C ASP A 86 -8.25 24.22 0.63
N VAL A 87 -7.58 24.77 -0.38
CA VAL A 87 -8.06 25.92 -1.16
C VAL A 87 -9.21 25.56 -2.11
N GLN A 88 -9.21 24.36 -2.69
CA GLN A 88 -10.14 24.01 -3.77
C GLN A 88 -11.51 23.50 -3.29
N GLY A 89 -11.65 23.06 -2.03
CA GLY A 89 -12.91 22.49 -1.54
C GLY A 89 -13.47 21.33 -2.39
N GLY A 90 -12.80 20.17 -2.43
CA GLY A 90 -13.46 18.90 -2.78
C GLY A 90 -12.59 17.81 -3.46
N PRO A 91 -13.14 16.60 -3.72
CA PRO A 91 -14.36 16.00 -3.18
C PRO A 91 -14.07 14.96 -2.09
N ALA A 92 -15.10 14.66 -1.28
CA ALA A 92 -15.20 13.42 -0.53
C ALA A 92 -15.15 12.22 -1.50
N ALA A 93 -13.96 11.66 -1.73
CA ALA A 93 -13.81 10.38 -2.39
C ALA A 93 -13.62 9.29 -1.33
N HIS A 94 -14.70 8.99 -0.61
CA HIS A 94 -14.93 7.62 -0.18
C HIS A 94 -15.08 6.76 -1.45
N ASN A 95 -13.96 6.40 -2.07
CA ASN A 95 -13.94 5.17 -2.83
C ASN A 95 -13.97 4.05 -1.81
N ARG A 96 -15.19 3.65 -1.46
CA ARG A 96 -15.47 2.40 -0.77
C ARG A 96 -14.64 1.33 -1.46
N TYR A 97 -13.61 0.83 -0.77
CA TYR A 97 -13.21 -0.56 -0.90
C TYR A 97 -14.38 -1.40 -0.36
N SER A 98 -15.49 -1.40 -1.11
CA SER A 98 -16.62 -2.29 -0.91
C SER A 98 -16.07 -3.65 -1.26
N GLY A 99 -15.91 -4.50 -0.24
CA GLY A 99 -15.27 -5.80 -0.32
C GLY A 99 -15.80 -6.66 -1.47
N ARG A 100 -15.08 -6.63 -2.60
CA ARG A 100 -15.14 -7.70 -3.58
C ARG A 100 -13.80 -8.43 -3.49
N SER A 101 -13.80 -9.54 -2.76
CA SER A 101 -12.80 -10.59 -2.96
C SER A 101 -12.64 -10.83 -4.46
N PRO A 102 -11.42 -10.80 -5.02
CA PRO A 102 -11.20 -11.52 -6.26
C PRO A 102 -11.28 -13.00 -5.89
N GLU A 103 -12.44 -13.61 -6.11
CA GLU A 103 -12.51 -15.06 -6.21
C GLU A 103 -11.52 -15.52 -7.27
N ALA A 104 -10.91 -16.67 -6.96
CA ALA A 104 -9.93 -17.38 -7.74
C ALA A 104 -10.29 -17.42 -9.24
N GLY A 105 -9.45 -16.77 -10.04
CA GLY A 105 -9.26 -17.11 -11.44
C GLY A 105 -7.81 -17.52 -11.60
N ILE A 106 -7.56 -18.83 -11.58
CA ILE A 106 -6.29 -19.41 -12.03
C ILE A 106 -6.15 -19.02 -13.52
N PRO A 107 -5.11 -18.29 -13.95
CA PRO A 107 -4.78 -18.21 -15.35
C PRO A 107 -4.08 -19.52 -15.73
N ASP A 108 -4.80 -20.26 -16.55
CA ASP A 108 -4.41 -21.38 -17.41
C ASP A 108 -2.98 -21.28 -17.95
N GLU A 109 -2.31 -22.42 -18.00
CA GLU A 109 -0.89 -22.55 -18.33
C GLU A 109 -0.61 -22.16 -19.78
N GLY A 110 0.17 -21.09 -19.96
CA GLY A 110 0.79 -20.75 -21.24
C GLY A 110 2.26 -21.13 -21.20
N GLU A 111 2.58 -22.30 -21.73
CA GLU A 111 3.95 -22.78 -21.98
C GLU A 111 4.74 -21.72 -22.77
N GLN A 112 5.75 -21.13 -22.14
CA GLN A 112 6.73 -20.30 -22.85
C GLN A 112 7.77 -21.23 -23.48
N GLU A 113 7.52 -21.66 -24.72
CA GLU A 113 8.55 -22.28 -25.56
C GLU A 113 9.64 -21.24 -25.87
N THR A 114 10.81 -21.41 -25.26
CA THR A 114 12.03 -20.63 -25.54
C THR A 114 12.61 -21.02 -26.92
N PRO A 115 13.00 -20.06 -27.79
CA PRO A 115 13.49 -20.35 -29.12
C PRO A 115 15.01 -20.64 -29.09
N GLU A 116 15.44 -21.69 -28.39
CA GLU A 116 16.87 -22.09 -28.37
C GLU A 116 17.11 -23.59 -28.60
N ASN A 117 16.14 -24.33 -29.16
CA ASN A 117 16.37 -25.75 -29.44
C ASN A 117 15.88 -26.20 -30.82
N ARG A 118 16.53 -25.71 -31.89
CA ARG A 118 16.58 -26.45 -33.16
C ARG A 118 17.82 -26.16 -33.99
N ILE A 119 18.99 -26.54 -33.47
CA ILE A 119 20.11 -26.97 -34.33
C ILE A 119 20.50 -28.39 -33.89
N ARG A 120 20.70 -29.26 -34.89
CA ARG A 120 21.10 -30.69 -34.88
C ARG A 120 19.92 -31.65 -34.69
N LYS A 121 19.70 -32.70 -35.47
CA LYS A 121 20.29 -33.39 -36.65
C LYS A 121 19.27 -34.53 -36.99
N PRO A 122 19.45 -35.42 -37.98
CA PRO A 122 20.51 -35.57 -38.98
C PRO A 122 20.12 -35.12 -40.39
#